data_AF-A0A2A5CF13-F1
#
_entry.id   AF-A0A2A5CF13-F1
#
_cell.length_a   1.000
_cell.length_b   1.000
_cell.length_c   1.000
_cell.angle_alpha   90.00
_cell.angle_beta   90.00
_cell.angle_gamma   90.00
#
_symmetry.space_group_name_H-M   'P 1'
#
loop_
_entity.id
_entity.type
_entity.pdbx_description
1 polymer ?
#
loop_
_entity_poly.entity_id
_entity_poly.type
_entity_poly.pdbx_seq_one_letter_code
_entity_poly.pdbx_strand_id
1 'polypeptide(L)'
;MKWLWSSAAALVVIMSRKAYDYFAAGEFGPWFDLMSPVLLTKLDMFRDLWGSPVIVSGAVGGVGRNDGPFGASQHNVDRWGEVRGIDVFPQVPDGNGGYKYMTSIVDRERALRIAREVGFTGIGIYTDTSPGNMLHLDVREDRTEYVPALWSRVGGEYLGISQGLV
;
A
#
# COMPACT_ATOMS: atom_id res chain seq x y z
N MET A 1 35.19 51.46 -9.93
CA MET A 1 34.35 50.54 -9.14
C MET A 1 33.49 49.73 -10.10
N LYS A 2 33.75 48.42 -10.25
CA LYS A 2 32.91 47.51 -11.04
C LYS A 2 32.05 46.71 -10.07
N TRP A 3 30.74 46.87 -10.13
CA TRP A 3 29.77 46.04 -9.42
C TRP A 3 29.37 44.89 -10.36
N LEU A 4 29.79 43.67 -10.03
CA LEU A 4 29.35 42.45 -10.69
C LEU A 4 28.10 41.95 -9.96
N TRP A 5 26.98 41.89 -10.68
CA TRP A 5 25.76 41.22 -10.22
C TRP A 5 25.90 39.74 -10.58
N SER A 6 26.06 38.88 -9.58
CA SER A 6 25.96 37.43 -9.78
C SER A 6 24.49 37.03 -9.78
N SER A 7 23.98 36.65 -10.96
CA SER A 7 22.69 35.97 -11.09
C SER A 7 22.82 34.55 -10.52
N ALA A 8 22.18 34.30 -9.38
CA ALA A 8 21.97 32.94 -8.89
C ALA A 8 20.89 32.29 -9.75
N ALA A 9 21.27 31.39 -10.66
CA ALA A 9 20.33 30.50 -11.31
C ALA A 9 19.78 29.53 -10.25
N ALA A 10 18.49 29.63 -9.96
CA ALA A 10 17.79 28.64 -9.15
C ALA A 10 17.79 27.32 -9.91
N LEU A 11 18.55 26.35 -9.42
CA LEU A 11 18.51 24.97 -9.90
C LEU A 11 17.16 24.38 -9.48
N VAL A 12 16.19 24.36 -10.40
CA VAL A 12 14.97 23.57 -10.23
C VAL A 12 15.39 22.11 -10.33
N VAL A 13 15.60 21.47 -9.18
CA VAL A 13 15.76 20.02 -9.12
C VAL A 13 14.39 19.43 -9.44
N ILE A 14 14.18 19.08 -10.71
CA ILE A 14 13.08 18.20 -11.09
C ILE A 14 13.43 16.85 -10.48
N MET A 15 12.92 16.57 -9.28
CA MET A 15 12.99 15.24 -8.70
C MET A 15 12.16 14.31 -9.59
N SER A 16 12.81 13.65 -10.54
CA SER A 16 12.22 12.52 -11.25
C SER A 16 11.83 11.50 -10.18
N ARG A 17 10.52 11.28 -9.97
CA ARG A 17 10.05 10.16 -9.15
C ARG A 17 10.73 8.90 -9.68
N LYS A 18 11.26 8.07 -8.77
CA LYS A 18 11.78 6.75 -9.14
C LYS A 18 10.66 6.02 -9.89
N ALA A 19 10.98 5.45 -11.06
CA ALA A 19 10.05 4.55 -11.73
C ALA A 19 9.84 3.33 -10.82
N TYR A 20 8.58 2.96 -10.59
CA TYR A 20 8.22 1.72 -9.91
C TYR A 20 8.18 0.61 -10.97
N ASP A 21 8.72 -0.57 -10.65
CA ASP A 21 8.91 -1.63 -11.63
C ASP A 21 7.59 -2.34 -11.96
N TYR A 22 6.66 -2.38 -10.99
CA TYR A 22 5.44 -3.18 -11.13
C TYR A 22 4.14 -2.40 -11.19
N PHE A 23 4.14 -1.12 -10.80
CA PHE A 23 2.91 -0.32 -10.74
C PHE A 23 2.99 0.94 -11.59
N ALA A 24 1.97 1.15 -12.41
CA ALA A 24 1.77 2.37 -13.17
C ALA A 24 0.95 3.39 -12.36
N ALA A 25 1.20 4.69 -12.60
CA ALA A 25 0.48 5.78 -11.94
C ALA A 25 -1.05 5.65 -12.03
N GLY A 26 -1.56 5.19 -13.17
CA GLY A 26 -2.99 5.02 -13.41
C GLY A 26 -3.69 4.03 -12.48
N GLU A 27 -2.96 3.09 -11.88
CA GLU A 27 -3.52 2.10 -10.93
C GLU A 27 -3.95 2.72 -9.60
N PHE A 28 -3.38 3.88 -9.26
CA PHE A 28 -3.72 4.64 -8.04
C PHE A 28 -4.75 5.75 -8.31
N GLY A 29 -5.15 5.92 -9.57
CA GLY A 29 -6.10 6.94 -10.00
C GLY A 29 -5.66 8.37 -9.61
N PRO A 30 -6.59 9.22 -9.13
CA PRO A 30 -6.27 10.62 -8.80
C PRO A 30 -5.36 10.76 -7.57
N TRP A 31 -5.13 9.67 -6.84
CA TRP A 31 -4.35 9.69 -5.60
C TRP A 31 -2.85 9.58 -5.83
N PHE A 32 -2.40 9.20 -7.04
CA PHE A 32 -0.98 8.90 -7.30
C PHE A 32 -0.03 10.02 -6.86
N ASP A 33 -0.37 11.27 -7.13
CA ASP A 33 0.47 12.42 -6.77
C ASP A 33 0.52 12.65 -5.25
N LEU A 34 -0.47 12.16 -4.51
CA LEU A 34 -0.56 12.23 -3.06
C LEU A 34 -0.08 10.95 -2.36
N MET A 35 0.31 9.91 -3.10
CA MET A 35 0.81 8.68 -2.50
C MET A 35 2.13 8.92 -1.75
N SER A 36 2.24 8.36 -0.55
CA SER A 36 3.51 8.37 0.19
C SER A 36 4.59 7.64 -0.61
N PRO A 37 5.77 8.25 -0.85
CA PRO A 37 6.87 7.58 -1.54
C PRO A 37 7.34 6.31 -0.83
N VAL A 38 7.23 6.27 0.50
CA VAL A 38 7.56 5.10 1.33
C VAL A 38 6.57 3.97 1.07
N LEU A 39 5.27 4.27 1.04
CA LEU A 39 4.22 3.31 0.71
C LEU A 39 4.44 2.70 -0.67
N LEU A 40 4.66 3.54 -1.69
CA LEU A 40 4.86 3.06 -3.06
C LEU A 40 6.11 2.17 -3.19
N THR A 41 7.21 2.55 -2.55
CA THR A 41 8.44 1.75 -2.56
C THR A 41 8.23 0.38 -1.92
N LYS A 42 7.55 0.33 -0.76
CA LYS A 42 7.25 -0.94 -0.09
C LYS A 42 6.25 -1.78 -0.87
N LEU A 43 5.28 -1.16 -1.54
CA LEU A 43 4.33 -1.89 -2.37
C LEU A 43 5.02 -2.56 -3.56
N ASP A 44 5.96 -1.86 -4.19
CA ASP A 44 6.80 -2.40 -5.28
C ASP A 44 7.65 -3.58 -4.80
N MET A 45 8.31 -3.46 -3.63
CA MET A 45 9.07 -4.55 -3.00
C MET A 45 8.18 -5.74 -2.61
N PHE A 46 6.97 -5.50 -2.11
CA PHE A 46 6.02 -6.55 -1.81
C PHE A 46 5.63 -7.32 -3.08
N ARG A 47 5.38 -6.59 -4.17
CA ARG A 47 5.00 -7.19 -5.45
C ARG A 47 6.12 -8.03 -6.05
N ASP A 48 7.38 -7.62 -5.89
CA ASP A 48 8.57 -8.40 -6.25
C ASP A 48 8.63 -9.70 -5.45
N LEU A 49 8.68 -9.63 -4.12
CA LEU A 49 8.75 -10.81 -3.24
C LEU A 49 7.54 -11.74 -3.35
N TRP A 50 6.36 -11.19 -3.64
CA TRP A 50 5.15 -11.96 -3.86
C TRP A 50 5.19 -12.72 -5.20
N GLY A 51 5.89 -12.21 -6.22
CA GLY A 51 6.21 -12.94 -7.45
C GLY A 51 5.01 -13.22 -8.37
N SER A 52 3.85 -12.62 -8.13
CA SER A 52 2.61 -12.80 -8.92
C SER A 52 1.71 -11.56 -8.83
N PRO A 53 0.81 -11.25 -9.78
CA PRO A 53 0.06 -9.99 -9.80
C PRO A 53 -0.52 -9.57 -8.45
N VAL A 54 -0.40 -8.29 -8.12
CA VAL A 54 -1.07 -7.65 -6.97
C VAL A 54 -1.87 -6.52 -7.57
N ILE A 55 -3.19 -6.62 -7.48
CA ILE A 55 -4.10 -5.67 -8.11
C ILE A 55 -4.51 -4.63 -7.09
N VAL A 56 -4.31 -3.34 -7.39
CA VAL A 56 -4.81 -2.25 -6.55
C VAL A 56 -6.34 -2.29 -6.51
N SER A 57 -6.93 -2.16 -5.33
CA SER A 57 -8.37 -2.15 -5.16
C SER A 57 -9.00 -0.95 -5.88
N GLY A 58 -9.91 -1.21 -6.82
CA GLY A 58 -10.70 -0.18 -7.48
C GLY A 58 -11.88 0.36 -6.65
N ALA A 59 -12.06 -0.14 -5.42
CA ALA A 59 -13.14 0.31 -4.56
C ALA A 59 -12.94 1.76 -4.10
N VAL A 60 -14.04 2.49 -3.94
CA VAL A 60 -14.01 3.84 -3.35
C VAL A 60 -13.38 3.76 -1.96
N GLY A 61 -12.30 4.52 -1.76
CA GLY A 61 -11.54 4.53 -0.51
C GLY A 61 -10.52 3.42 -0.34
N GLY A 62 -10.27 2.59 -1.36
CA GLY A 62 -9.21 1.57 -1.34
C GLY A 62 -7.79 2.13 -1.54
N VAL A 63 -7.66 3.36 -2.06
CA VAL A 63 -6.37 4.07 -2.20
C VAL A 63 -6.37 5.30 -1.29
N GLY A 64 -7.04 6.40 -1.65
CA GLY A 64 -7.14 7.59 -0.80
C GLY A 64 -8.57 7.91 -0.37
N ARG A 65 -8.67 8.71 0.69
CA ARG A 65 -9.91 9.22 1.29
C ARG A 65 -9.74 10.67 1.74
N ASN A 66 -10.87 11.36 1.82
CA ASN A 66 -11.01 12.67 2.47
C ASN A 66 -11.96 12.50 3.66
N ASP A 67 -11.44 12.00 4.79
CA ASP A 67 -12.23 11.70 5.99
C ASP A 67 -12.23 12.89 6.98
N GLY A 68 -11.76 14.07 6.56
CA GLY A 68 -11.59 15.25 7.39
C GLY A 68 -10.32 15.20 8.27
N PRO A 69 -9.94 16.31 8.93
CA PRO A 69 -8.65 16.43 9.62
C PRO A 69 -8.49 15.49 10.82
N PHE A 70 -9.61 14.94 11.34
CA PHE A 70 -9.61 14.05 12.50
C PHE A 70 -9.74 12.56 12.14
N GLY A 71 -10.04 12.22 10.89
CA GLY A 71 -10.17 10.83 10.43
C GLY A 71 -8.84 10.08 10.56
N ALA A 72 -8.82 8.97 11.31
CA ALA A 72 -7.58 8.27 11.66
C ALA A 72 -7.11 7.23 10.61
N SER A 73 -7.90 6.99 9.57
CA SER A 73 -7.56 6.06 8.47
C SER A 73 -6.23 6.45 7.82
N GLN A 74 -5.37 5.49 7.51
CA GLN A 74 -4.12 5.75 6.79
C GLN A 74 -4.35 6.10 5.31
N HIS A 75 -5.56 5.89 4.79
CA HIS A 75 -5.94 6.41 3.47
C HIS A 75 -6.22 7.93 3.46
N ASN A 76 -6.34 8.57 4.63
CA ASN A 76 -6.89 9.93 4.75
C ASN A 76 -5.87 11.04 4.48
N VAL A 77 -5.94 11.67 3.31
CA VAL A 77 -5.00 12.74 2.95
C VAL A 77 -5.23 14.04 3.74
N ASP A 78 -6.45 14.31 4.20
CA ASP A 78 -6.77 15.52 4.96
C ASP A 78 -5.98 15.60 6.27
N ARG A 79 -5.68 14.44 6.86
CA ARG A 79 -4.94 14.33 8.12
C ARG A 79 -3.44 14.20 7.90
N TRP A 80 -3.03 13.38 6.94
CA TRP A 80 -1.62 12.99 6.80
C TRP A 80 -0.88 13.79 5.74
N GLY A 81 -1.58 14.53 4.89
CA GLY A 81 -1.02 15.23 3.72
C GLY A 81 -0.65 14.31 2.56
N GLU A 82 -0.80 12.99 2.73
CA GLU A 82 -0.47 11.95 1.76
C GLU A 82 -1.30 10.69 2.04
N VAL A 83 -1.41 9.80 1.05
CA VAL A 83 -1.98 8.46 1.22
C VAL A 83 -0.92 7.55 1.81
N ARG A 84 -1.21 6.98 2.99
CA ARG A 84 -0.33 6.08 3.74
C ARG A 84 -0.82 4.65 3.80
N GLY A 85 -2.05 4.38 3.37
CA GLY A 85 -2.64 3.03 3.31
C GLY A 85 -3.15 2.70 1.92
N ILE A 86 -3.14 1.40 1.57
CA ILE A 86 -3.66 0.89 0.31
C ILE A 86 -4.27 -0.50 0.51
N ASP A 87 -5.39 -0.73 -0.18
CA ASP A 87 -6.07 -2.01 -0.26
C ASP A 87 -5.70 -2.68 -1.58
N VAL A 88 -5.25 -3.93 -1.53
CA VAL A 88 -4.80 -4.69 -2.71
C VAL A 88 -5.32 -6.12 -2.70
N PHE A 89 -5.34 -6.73 -3.88
CA PHE A 89 -5.72 -8.13 -4.10
C PHE A 89 -4.53 -8.89 -4.69
N PRO A 90 -3.72 -9.57 -3.85
CA PRO A 90 -2.69 -10.48 -4.33
C PRO A 90 -3.30 -11.65 -5.10
N GLN A 91 -2.66 -12.03 -6.20
CA GLN A 91 -2.99 -13.20 -6.99
C GLN A 91 -1.89 -14.26 -6.88
N VAL A 92 -2.26 -15.53 -7.04
CA VAL A 92 -1.36 -16.69 -7.08
C VAL A 92 -1.53 -17.45 -8.38
N PRO A 93 -0.51 -18.19 -8.84
CA PRO A 93 -0.66 -19.05 -10.02
C PRO A 93 -1.81 -20.03 -9.86
N ASP A 94 -2.59 -20.23 -10.92
CA ASP A 94 -3.73 -21.16 -10.91
C ASP A 94 -3.37 -22.61 -11.29
N GLY A 95 -2.11 -22.83 -11.71
CA GLY A 95 -1.60 -24.12 -12.18
C GLY A 95 -1.78 -24.38 -13.68
N ASN A 96 -2.48 -23.50 -14.40
CA ASN A 96 -2.80 -23.60 -15.83
C ASN A 96 -2.17 -22.45 -16.64
N GLY A 97 -1.13 -21.83 -16.12
CA GLY A 97 -0.47 -20.66 -16.73
C GLY A 97 -1.21 -19.33 -16.50
N GLY A 98 -2.28 -19.33 -15.71
CA GLY A 98 -3.02 -18.14 -15.31
C GLY A 98 -2.79 -17.76 -13.84
N TYR A 99 -3.60 -16.82 -13.38
CA TYR A 99 -3.60 -16.33 -12.00
C TYR A 99 -5.00 -16.32 -11.43
N LYS A 100 -5.11 -16.56 -10.12
CA LYS A 100 -6.34 -16.46 -9.34
C LYS A 100 -6.09 -15.63 -8.09
N TYR A 101 -7.14 -15.00 -7.56
CA TYR A 101 -7.00 -14.24 -6.31
C TYR A 101 -6.66 -15.15 -5.12
N MET A 102 -5.87 -14.62 -4.19
CA MET A 102 -5.58 -15.23 -2.90
C MET A 102 -6.88 -15.58 -2.18
N THR A 103 -7.07 -16.85 -1.83
CA THR A 103 -8.24 -17.33 -1.05
C THR A 103 -7.89 -18.40 -0.02
N SER A 104 -6.68 -18.95 -0.03
CA SER A 104 -6.26 -20.01 0.90
C SER A 104 -5.57 -19.45 2.15
N ILE A 105 -5.60 -20.22 3.24
CA ILE A 105 -4.88 -19.88 4.49
C ILE A 105 -3.37 -19.70 4.21
N VAL A 106 -2.77 -20.64 3.46
CA VAL A 106 -1.34 -20.64 3.14
C VAL A 106 -0.92 -19.36 2.42
N ASP A 107 -1.76 -18.88 1.49
CA ASP A 107 -1.49 -17.64 0.77
C ASP A 107 -1.58 -16.42 1.69
N ARG A 108 -2.55 -16.40 2.63
CA ARG A 108 -2.71 -15.32 3.61
C ARG A 108 -1.54 -15.27 4.60
N GLU A 109 -1.06 -16.42 5.07
CA GLU A 109 0.14 -16.52 5.90
C GLU A 109 1.38 -16.03 5.17
N ARG A 110 1.54 -16.42 3.89
CA ARG A 110 2.62 -15.95 3.03
C ARG A 110 2.56 -14.44 2.82
N ALA A 111 1.38 -13.89 2.56
CA ALA A 111 1.17 -12.45 2.39
C ALA A 111 1.55 -11.68 3.66
N LEU A 112 1.12 -12.14 4.84
CA LEU A 112 1.50 -11.53 6.12
C LEU A 112 3.01 -11.56 6.33
N ARG A 113 3.66 -12.71 6.08
CA ARG A 113 5.11 -12.85 6.22
C ARG A 113 5.87 -11.88 5.32
N ILE A 114 5.51 -11.80 4.04
CA ILE A 114 6.17 -10.89 3.08
C ILE A 114 5.90 -9.43 3.45
N ALA A 115 4.67 -9.08 3.84
CA ALA A 115 4.35 -7.71 4.27
C ALA A 115 5.20 -7.27 5.48
N ARG A 116 5.45 -8.19 6.43
CA ARG A 116 6.36 -7.93 7.55
C ARG A 116 7.82 -7.85 7.12
N GLU A 117 8.26 -8.71 6.20
CA GLU A 117 9.63 -8.71 5.66
C GLU A 117 9.97 -7.41 4.92
N VAL A 118 9.01 -6.87 4.15
CA VAL A 118 9.10 -5.54 3.51
C VAL A 118 9.06 -4.40 4.52
N GLY A 119 8.53 -4.66 5.71
CA GLY A 119 8.45 -3.70 6.81
C GLY A 119 7.21 -2.83 6.78
N PHE A 120 6.07 -3.32 6.27
CA PHE A 120 4.80 -2.63 6.51
C PHE A 120 4.48 -2.56 8.00
N THR A 121 3.87 -1.45 8.42
CA THR A 121 3.63 -1.15 9.83
C THR A 121 2.16 -1.19 10.22
N GLY A 122 1.26 -1.27 9.24
CA GLY A 122 -0.12 -1.72 9.43
C GLY A 122 -0.49 -2.74 8.38
N ILE A 123 -1.01 -3.88 8.82
CA ILE A 123 -1.32 -5.03 7.97
C ILE A 123 -2.70 -5.58 8.35
N GLY A 124 -3.62 -5.55 7.38
CA GLY A 124 -4.97 -6.09 7.51
C GLY A 124 -5.23 -7.22 6.51
N ILE A 125 -5.88 -8.30 6.94
CA ILE A 125 -6.31 -9.40 6.04
C ILE A 125 -7.83 -9.53 6.05
N TYR A 126 -8.49 -9.28 4.92
CA TYR A 126 -9.96 -9.29 4.84
C TYR A 126 -10.41 -10.49 4.00
N THR A 127 -11.12 -11.43 4.62
CA THR A 127 -11.55 -12.68 3.97
C THR A 127 -12.95 -12.59 3.35
N ASP A 128 -13.63 -11.49 3.60
CA ASP A 128 -15.03 -11.21 3.25
C ASP A 128 -15.18 -10.21 2.08
N THR A 129 -14.07 -9.92 1.40
CA THR A 129 -14.03 -8.93 0.32
C THR A 129 -13.93 -9.65 -1.03
N SER A 130 -14.42 -8.99 -2.08
CA SER A 130 -14.36 -9.50 -3.46
C SER A 130 -13.37 -8.67 -4.28
N PRO A 131 -12.68 -9.27 -5.28
CA PRO A 131 -12.90 -10.60 -5.87
C PRO A 131 -12.18 -11.78 -5.19
N GLY A 132 -11.44 -11.53 -4.12
CA GLY A 132 -10.81 -12.55 -3.29
C GLY A 132 -10.38 -11.93 -1.96
N ASN A 133 -9.54 -12.61 -1.19
CA ASN A 133 -9.09 -12.03 0.08
C ASN A 133 -8.22 -10.80 -0.18
N MET A 134 -8.59 -9.70 0.47
CA MET A 134 -7.93 -8.42 0.33
C MET A 134 -6.85 -8.27 1.39
N LEU A 135 -5.75 -7.64 1.01
CA LEU A 135 -4.68 -7.25 1.92
C LEU A 135 -4.71 -5.73 2.04
N HIS A 136 -4.84 -5.23 3.26
CA HIS A 136 -4.60 -3.82 3.58
C HIS A 136 -3.15 -3.67 4.02
N LEU A 137 -2.46 -2.66 3.45
CA LEU A 137 -1.07 -2.35 3.74
C LEU A 137 -0.92 -0.86 4.01
N ASP A 138 -0.31 -0.50 5.14
CA ASP A 138 -0.04 0.91 5.47
C ASP A 138 1.33 1.16 6.11
N VAL A 139 1.73 2.43 6.09
CA VAL A 139 2.93 2.97 6.75
C VAL A 139 2.53 3.98 7.84
N ARG A 140 3.07 3.80 9.05
CA ARG A 140 2.75 4.60 10.24
C ARG A 140 4.05 5.02 10.91
N GLU A 141 4.04 6.24 11.43
CA GLU A 141 5.18 6.79 12.19
C GLU A 141 5.19 6.31 13.65
N ASP A 142 4.05 5.90 14.20
CA ASP A 142 3.91 5.41 15.59
C ASP A 142 4.18 3.91 15.75
N ARG A 143 4.62 3.24 14.68
CA ARG A 143 4.85 1.79 14.62
C ARG A 143 6.18 1.49 13.94
N THR A 144 6.62 0.25 14.10
CA THR A 144 7.79 -0.29 13.41
C THR A 144 7.43 -1.62 12.76
N GLU A 145 8.27 -2.09 11.84
CA GLU A 145 8.18 -3.41 11.21
C GLU A 145 8.20 -4.56 12.23
N TYR A 146 8.82 -4.34 13.39
CA TYR A 146 8.87 -5.31 14.49
C TYR A 146 7.59 -5.33 15.32
N VAL A 147 6.87 -4.21 15.39
CA VAL A 147 5.62 -4.04 16.15
C VAL A 147 4.54 -3.37 15.29
N PRO A 148 4.10 -4.02 14.20
CA PRO A 148 3.06 -3.47 13.32
C PRO A 148 1.68 -3.51 13.99
N ALA A 149 0.78 -2.65 13.55
CA ALA A 149 -0.64 -2.82 13.79
C ALA A 149 -1.16 -3.98 12.94
N LEU A 150 -1.79 -4.99 13.57
CA LEU A 150 -2.23 -6.20 12.90
C LEU A 150 -3.71 -6.44 13.17
N TRP A 151 -4.50 -6.64 12.12
CA TRP A 151 -5.92 -6.94 12.23
C TRP A 151 -6.42 -7.79 11.06
N SER A 152 -7.63 -8.31 11.20
CA SER A 152 -8.33 -8.96 10.09
C SER A 152 -9.75 -8.42 9.99
N ARG A 153 -10.41 -8.72 8.87
CA ARG A 153 -11.86 -8.56 8.74
C ARG A 153 -12.47 -9.86 8.24
N VAL A 154 -13.43 -10.38 9.00
CA VAL A 154 -14.09 -11.66 8.71
C VAL A 154 -15.58 -11.48 8.91
N GLY A 155 -16.37 -11.69 7.85
CA GLY A 155 -17.83 -11.53 7.91
C GLY A 155 -18.31 -10.14 8.31
N GLY A 156 -17.57 -9.09 7.94
CA GLY A 156 -17.84 -7.69 8.29
C GLY A 156 -17.18 -7.22 9.59
N GLU A 157 -16.71 -8.14 10.44
CA GLU A 157 -16.19 -7.83 11.76
C GLU A 157 -14.68 -7.63 11.78
N TYR A 158 -14.20 -6.57 12.44
CA TYR A 158 -12.78 -6.31 12.63
C TYR A 158 -12.25 -7.08 13.83
N LEU A 159 -11.27 -7.97 13.59
CA LEU A 159 -10.76 -8.92 14.56
C LEU A 159 -9.23 -8.89 14.62
N GLY A 160 -8.64 -9.67 15.53
CA GLY A 160 -7.19 -9.91 15.53
C GLY A 160 -6.74 -10.62 14.24
N ILE A 161 -5.50 -10.37 13.81
CA ILE A 161 -4.93 -10.92 12.56
C ILE A 161 -5.06 -12.45 12.45
N SER A 162 -4.97 -13.18 13.56
CA SER A 162 -5.08 -14.64 13.58
C SER A 162 -6.43 -15.16 13.08
N GLN A 163 -7.50 -14.39 13.23
CA GLN A 163 -8.83 -14.77 12.73
C GLN A 163 -8.90 -14.73 11.20
N GLY A 164 -8.05 -13.93 10.55
CA GLY A 164 -7.89 -13.94 9.10
C GLY A 164 -7.01 -15.08 8.59
N LEU A 165 -6.42 -15.89 9.48
CA LEU A 165 -5.51 -16.99 9.15
C LEU A 165 -6.09 -18.37 9.47
N VAL A 166 -7.38 -18.45 9.78
CA VAL A 166 -8.12 -19.71 9.98
C VAL A 166 -9.10 -19.98 8.85
#